data_AF-A0A7X9HR31-F1
#
_entry.id   AF-A0A7X9HR31-F1
#
_cell.length_a   1.000
_cell.length_b   1.000
_cell.length_c   1.000
_cell.angle_alpha   90.00
_cell.angle_beta   90.00
_cell.angle_gamma   90.00
#
_symmetry.space_group_name_H-M   'P 1'
#
loop_
_entity.id
_entity.type
_entity.pdbx_description
1 polymer ?
#
loop_
_entity_poly.entity_id
_entity_poly.type
_entity_poly.pdbx_seq_one_letter_code
_entity_poly.pdbx_strand_id
1 'polypeptide(L)' 'SQLVEKGNTVIVVEHNLDVIKVADYIVDLGPGGGEYGGRIIATGTPEEVSMNPDSITGKFLKRELTRI' A
#
# COMPACT_ATOMS: atom_id res chain seq x y z
N SER A 1 8.02 -7.50 -11.59
CA SER A 1 9.19 -6.86 -12.25
C SER A 1 10.22 -7.94 -12.58
N GLN A 2 11.10 -7.75 -13.57
CA GLN A 2 12.14 -8.74 -13.90
C GLN A 2 13.07 -9.07 -12.71
N LEU A 3 13.17 -8.19 -11.71
CA LEU A 3 13.94 -8.43 -10.48
C LEU A 3 13.22 -9.43 -9.56
N VAL A 4 11.91 -9.24 -9.37
CA VAL A 4 11.07 -10.15 -8.57
C VAL A 4 11.00 -11.53 -9.23
N GLU A 5 10.87 -11.61 -10.55
CA GLU A 5 10.89 -12.87 -11.30
C GLU A 5 12.21 -13.65 -11.14
N LYS A 6 13.32 -12.96 -10.86
CA LYS A 6 14.62 -13.56 -10.55
C LYS A 6 14.81 -13.91 -9.07
N GLY A 7 13.77 -13.80 -8.25
CA GLY A 7 13.79 -14.11 -6.81
C GLY A 7 14.29 -12.98 -5.91
N ASN A 8 14.43 -11.75 -6.43
CA ASN A 8 14.82 -10.61 -5.59
C ASN A 8 13.61 -9.98 -4.91
N THR A 9 13.79 -9.48 -3.68
CA THR A 9 12.80 -8.63 -3.02
C THR A 9 13.00 -7.17 -3.44
N VAL A 10 11.91 -6.51 -3.85
CA VAL A 10 11.92 -5.09 -4.22
C VAL A 10 11.06 -4.34 -3.21
N ILE A 11 11.64 -3.33 -2.56
CA ILE A 11 10.96 -2.45 -1.62
C ILE A 11 10.94 -1.06 -2.22
N VAL A 12 9.76 -0.44 -2.29
CA VAL A 12 9.57 0.91 -2.82
C VAL A 12 8.72 1.74 -1.86
N VAL A 13 8.94 3.05 -1.85
CA VAL A 13 8.06 4.02 -1.18
C VAL A 13 7.33 4.76 -2.29
N GLU A 14 6.00 4.61 -2.34
CA GLU A 14 5.19 5.13 -3.42
C GLU A 14 3.88 5.75 -2.92
N HIS A 15 3.35 6.65 -3.74
CA HIS A 15 2.05 7.28 -3.55
C HIS A 15 1.14 7.07 -4.77
N ASN A 16 1.68 6.54 -5.88
CA ASN A 16 0.88 6.21 -7.05
C ASN A 16 0.10 4.90 -6.84
N LEU A 17 -1.23 5.02 -6.80
CA LEU A 17 -2.15 3.89 -6.58
C LEU A 17 -2.07 2.83 -7.68
N ASP A 18 -1.68 3.17 -8.91
CA ASP A 18 -1.51 2.19 -9.99
C ASP A 18 -0.33 1.24 -9.73
N VAL A 19 0.68 1.71 -9.01
CA VAL A 19 1.81 0.88 -8.57
C VAL A 19 1.44 0.11 -7.31
N ILE A 20 0.80 0.77 -6.36
CA ILE A 20 0.44 0.17 -5.06
C ILE A 20 -0.55 -0.98 -5.24
N LYS A 21 -1.53 -0.87 -6.15
CA LYS A 21 -2.56 -1.90 -6.35
C LYS A 21 -2.04 -3.23 -6.91
N VAL A 22 -0.86 -3.23 -7.53
CA VAL A 22 -0.24 -4.45 -8.08
C VAL A 22 0.90 -4.98 -7.21
N ALA A 23 1.13 -4.38 -6.04
CA ALA A 23 2.13 -4.85 -5.09
C ALA A 23 1.65 -6.14 -4.42
N ASP A 24 2.58 -7.05 -4.14
CA ASP A 24 2.27 -8.29 -3.41
C ASP A 24 1.98 -8.01 -1.92
N TYR A 25 2.59 -6.96 -1.36
CA TYR A 25 2.46 -6.59 0.05
C TYR A 25 2.65 -5.09 0.25
N ILE A 26 1.87 -4.51 1.16
CA ILE A 26 1.88 -3.09 1.52
C ILE A 26 2.18 -2.95 3.01
N VAL A 27 2.98 -1.92 3.34
CA VAL A 27 3.10 -1.38 4.70
C VAL A 27 2.66 0.07 4.65
N ASP A 28 1.48 0.36 5.23
CA ASP A 28 0.89 1.69 5.24
C ASP A 28 1.32 2.45 6.50
N LEU A 29 1.85 3.65 6.31
CA LEU A 29 2.37 4.50 7.37
C LEU A 29 1.53 5.78 7.52
N GLY A 30 1.30 6.19 8.75
CA GLY A 30 0.50 7.39 9.04
C GLY A 30 0.32 7.63 10.54
N PRO A 31 -0.79 8.26 10.96
CA PRO A 31 -1.92 8.75 10.14
C PRO A 31 -1.63 10.04 9.36
N GLY A 32 -0.55 10.76 9.68
CA GLY A 32 -0.10 11.95 8.96
C GLY A 32 1.41 11.92 8.66
N GLY A 33 1.95 13.05 8.21
CA GLY A 33 3.40 13.23 8.01
C GLY A 33 4.08 13.84 9.24
N GLY A 34 5.40 13.67 9.34
CA GLY A 34 6.20 14.27 10.40
C GLY A 34 5.82 13.75 11.80
N GLU A 35 5.58 14.67 12.73
CA GLU A 35 5.22 14.35 14.12
C GLU A 35 3.86 13.62 14.25
N TYR A 36 2.98 13.76 13.26
CA TYR A 36 1.67 13.10 13.21
C TYR A 36 1.73 11.71 12.54
N GLY A 37 2.92 11.24 12.18
CA GLY A 37 3.15 9.98 11.49
C GLY A 37 3.90 8.94 12.33
N GLY A 38 4.62 8.06 11.63
CA GLY A 38 5.55 7.11 12.25
C GLY A 38 4.90 5.85 12.83
N ARG A 39 3.61 5.63 12.55
CA ARG A 39 2.90 4.40 12.95
C ARG A 39 2.56 3.55 11.74
N ILE A 40 2.62 2.24 11.94
CA ILE A 40 2.06 1.27 11.01
C ILE A 40 0.54 1.27 11.20
N ILE A 41 -0.19 1.65 10.16
CA ILE A 41 -1.66 1.73 10.18
C ILE A 41 -2.27 0.43 9.67
N ALA A 42 -1.68 -0.12 8.61
CA ALA A 42 -2.10 -1.38 8.01
C ALA A 42 -0.89 -2.10 7.38
N THR A 43 -0.95 -3.42 7.32
CA THR A 43 -0.04 -4.23 6.52
C THR A 43 -0.78 -5.40 5.92
N GLY A 44 -0.42 -5.83 4.72
CA GLY A 44 -1.09 -6.95 4.06
C GLY A 44 -1.07 -6.80 2.54
N THR A 45 -1.90 -7.60 1.86
CA THR A 45 -2.13 -7.42 0.41
C THR A 45 -2.88 -6.10 0.14
N PRO A 46 -2.91 -5.63 -1.12
CA PRO A 46 -3.72 -4.49 -1.51
C PRO A 46 -5.19 -4.59 -1.07
N GLU A 47 -5.79 -5.76 -1.19
CA GLU A 47 -7.18 -6.03 -0.78
C GLU A 47 -7.35 -5.91 0.73
N GLU A 48 -6.44 -6.51 1.51
CA GLU A 48 -6.48 -6.45 2.98
C GLU A 48 -6.32 -5.01 3.49
N VAL A 49 -5.35 -4.26 2.97
CA VAL A 49 -5.13 -2.86 3.33
C VAL A 49 -6.31 -1.98 2.90
N SER A 50 -6.94 -2.26 1.76
CA SER A 50 -8.12 -1.52 1.29
C SER A 50 -9.34 -1.63 2.21
N MET A 51 -9.36 -2.66 3.06
CA MET A 51 -10.44 -2.91 4.01
C MET A 51 -10.20 -2.25 5.37
N ASN A 52 -9.01 -1.70 5.63
CA ASN A 52 -8.71 -1.02 6.88
C ASN A 52 -9.30 0.41 6.91
N PRO A 53 -10.25 0.71 7.83
CA PRO A 53 -10.92 2.02 7.88
C PRO A 53 -10.03 3.17 8.36
N ASP A 54 -8.93 2.87 9.07
CA ASP A 54 -7.99 3.86 9.59
C ASP A 54 -6.92 4.23 8.57
N SER A 55 -6.74 3.42 7.53
CA SER A 55 -5.81 3.66 6.43
C SER A 55 -6.36 4.69 5.44
N ILE A 56 -5.70 5.84 5.33
CA ILE A 56 -6.00 6.83 4.28
C ILE A 56 -5.72 6.22 2.91
N THR A 57 -4.56 5.56 2.75
CA THR A 57 -4.17 4.85 1.55
C THR A 57 -5.21 3.80 1.17
N GLY A 58 -5.66 2.98 2.13
CA GLY A 58 -6.67 1.94 1.94
C GLY A 58 -8.00 2.47 1.39
N LYS A 59 -8.46 3.63 1.85
CA LYS A 59 -9.69 4.28 1.33
C LYS A 59 -9.59 4.60 -0.16
N PHE A 60 -8.44 5.09 -0.62
CA PHE A 60 -8.24 5.38 -2.04
C PHE A 60 -7.98 4.11 -2.84
N LEU A 61 -7.19 3.19 -2.29
CA LEU A 61 -6.87 1.90 -2.91
C LEU A 61 -8.14 1.08 -3.19
N LYS A 62 -9.10 1.06 -2.27
CA LYS A 62 -10.41 0.40 -2.45
C LYS A 62 -11.14 0.89 -3.70
N ARG A 63 -11.07 2.20 -3.97
CA ARG A 63 -11.70 2.80 -5.17
C ARG A 63 -11.03 2.34 -6.44
N GLU A 64 -9.69 2.24 -6.46
CA GLU A 64 -8.96 1.78 -7.64
C GLU A 64 -9.12 0.28 -7.90
N LEU A 65 -9.21 -0.55 -6.85
CA LEU A 65 -9.47 -2.00 -6.99
C LEU A 65 -10.88 -2.30 -7.53
N THR A 66 -11.85 -1.40 -7.34
CA THR A 66 -13.24 -1.59 -7.82
C THR A 66 -13.44 -1.14 -9.27
N ARG A 67 -12.43 -0.51 -9.91
CA ARG A 67 -12.52 0.06 -11.26
C ARG A 67 -12.18 -0.93 -12.39
N ILE A 68 -12.33 -2.23 -12.15
CA ILE A 68 -11.98 -3.31 -13.10
C ILE A 68 -13.18 -3.65 -13.97
#